data_AF-A0A1E5GNK3-F1
#
_entry.id   AF-A0A1E5GNK3-F1
#
_cell.length_a   1.000
_cell.length_b   1.000
_cell.length_c   1.000
_cell.angle_alpha   90.00
_cell.angle_beta   90.00
_cell.angle_gamma   90.00
#
_symmetry.space_group_name_H-M   'P 1'
#
loop_
_entity.id
_entity.type
_entity.pdbx_description
1 polymer ?
#
loop_
_entity_poly.entity_id
_entity_poly.type
_entity_poly.pdbx_seq_one_letter_code
_entity_poly.pdbx_strand_id
1 'polypeptide(L)'
;MHTKKIIGAGLLSIGAIILGAQTTFAYTSPMTLNRQGNVTFNTEWPIEPPGETVPPTTVVPPEEPGAGDSDLSLIYALNFRFGTQTYTGLDAKYNAVPRSWDLNGGGTFTSPLGASVGNSDNVAQWSLSLEAQNFISQDGQNTVMDSGMQMQLNDVVAENVSGDSATAAITTAQLIPGNAVTLGSLTSSTTRSINKFSFGSAASVANNTYTGVQLDIPAGLNIKNTSYQARVVWTLKDTL
;
A
#
# COMPACT_ATOMS: atom_id res chain seq x y z
N MET A 1 -66.03 4.18 57.54
CA MET A 1 -66.21 2.72 57.70
C MET A 1 -67.42 2.32 56.87
N HIS A 2 -67.21 1.68 55.71
CA HIS A 2 -68.04 0.62 55.12
C HIS A 2 -67.60 0.31 53.68
N THR A 3 -67.27 -0.96 53.48
CA THR A 3 -66.82 -1.66 52.27
C THR A 3 -67.95 -1.93 51.27
N LYS A 4 -67.62 -2.04 49.96
CA LYS A 4 -68.12 -2.97 48.90
C LYS A 4 -67.78 -2.35 47.53
N LYS A 5 -67.54 -3.03 46.40
CA LYS A 5 -67.19 -4.39 45.96
C LYS A 5 -66.84 -4.25 44.44
N ILE A 6 -66.01 -5.17 43.96
CA ILE A 6 -65.45 -5.44 42.60
C ILE A 6 -66.45 -5.31 41.42
N ILE A 7 -66.02 -4.77 40.25
CA ILE A 7 -66.35 -5.23 38.87
C ILE A 7 -65.17 -4.91 37.93
N GLY A 8 -64.77 -5.86 37.07
CA GLY A 8 -63.66 -5.76 36.11
C GLY A 8 -64.02 -5.33 34.68
N ALA A 9 -63.16 -5.74 33.73
CA ALA A 9 -63.05 -5.40 32.30
C ALA A 9 -62.27 -4.07 32.06
N GLY A 10 -61.16 -3.98 31.33
CA GLY A 10 -60.66 -4.75 30.18
C GLY A 10 -60.57 -3.78 28.99
N LEU A 11 -59.38 -3.67 28.36
CA LEU A 11 -59.02 -3.06 27.04
C LEU A 11 -57.74 -2.18 27.18
N LEU A 12 -56.58 -2.68 26.74
CA LEU A 12 -55.92 -2.32 25.46
C LEU A 12 -55.62 -0.82 25.39
N SER A 13 -54.40 -0.34 25.54
CA SER A 13 -53.30 -0.34 24.56
C SER A 13 -52.49 0.96 24.87
N ILE A 14 -51.18 1.13 24.73
CA ILE A 14 -50.29 0.95 23.58
C ILE A 14 -48.87 0.90 24.20
N GLY A 15 -48.13 -0.17 23.94
CA GLY A 15 -46.69 -0.19 24.20
C GLY A 15 -45.98 0.63 23.13
N ALA A 16 -45.39 1.76 23.51
CA ALA A 16 -44.41 2.44 22.68
C ALA A 16 -43.09 1.65 22.77
N ILE A 17 -42.91 0.69 21.88
CA ILE A 17 -41.59 0.12 21.60
C ILE A 17 -40.85 1.20 20.83
N ILE A 18 -40.01 1.96 21.53
CA ILE A 18 -38.97 2.74 20.87
C ILE A 18 -37.97 1.73 20.33
N LEU A 19 -38.18 1.31 19.08
CA LEU A 19 -37.15 0.75 18.22
C LEU A 19 -36.13 1.86 18.00
N GLY A 20 -35.20 2.00 18.94
CA GLY A 20 -33.94 2.66 18.66
C GLY A 20 -33.30 1.88 17.53
N ALA A 21 -33.27 2.48 16.34
CA ALA A 21 -32.48 1.97 15.23
C ALA A 21 -31.04 1.86 15.72
N GLN A 22 -30.62 0.65 16.07
CA GLN A 22 -29.21 0.36 16.19
C GLN A 22 -28.70 0.34 14.76
N THR A 23 -28.07 1.44 14.34
CA THR A 23 -27.20 1.44 13.18
C THR A 23 -26.11 0.41 13.46
N THR A 24 -26.28 -0.80 12.91
CA THR A 24 -25.22 -1.78 12.84
C THR A 24 -24.17 -1.22 11.90
N PHE A 25 -23.18 -0.51 12.46
CA PHE A 25 -21.95 -0.25 11.73
C PHE A 25 -21.29 -1.61 11.52
N ALA A 26 -21.22 -2.03 10.26
CA ALA A 26 -20.39 -3.16 9.91
C ALA A 26 -18.94 -2.75 10.18
N TYR A 27 -18.36 -3.23 11.27
CA TYR A 27 -16.93 -3.13 11.48
C TYR A 27 -16.26 -3.95 10.37
N THR A 28 -15.89 -3.30 9.28
CA THR A 28 -15.08 -3.93 8.25
C THR A 28 -13.71 -4.18 8.87
N SER A 29 -13.32 -5.45 8.95
CA SER A 29 -11.97 -5.79 9.39
C SER A 29 -10.98 -5.12 8.44
N PRO A 30 -9.86 -4.58 8.94
CA PRO A 30 -8.87 -3.94 8.09
C PRO A 30 -8.44 -4.92 7.00
N MET A 31 -8.57 -4.47 5.76
CA MET A 31 -8.19 -5.27 4.63
C MET A 31 -6.69 -5.21 4.43
N THR A 32 -6.09 -6.39 4.24
CA THR A 32 -4.65 -6.53 4.08
C THR A 32 -4.32 -7.17 2.74
N LEU A 33 -3.47 -6.52 1.95
CA LEU A 33 -2.93 -7.08 0.72
C LEU A 33 -1.41 -7.25 0.84
N ASN A 34 -0.95 -8.49 0.69
CA ASN A 34 0.47 -8.83 0.71
C ASN A 34 1.06 -8.68 -0.69
N ARG A 35 2.12 -7.87 -0.78
CA ARG A 35 2.97 -7.62 -1.94
C ARG A 35 4.42 -7.93 -1.59
N GLN A 36 5.31 -7.82 -2.56
CA GLN A 36 6.72 -8.14 -2.44
C GLN A 36 7.59 -6.93 -2.80
N GLY A 37 8.65 -6.75 -2.02
CA GLY A 37 9.83 -5.98 -2.37
C GLY A 37 10.91 -6.96 -2.81
N ASN A 38 11.39 -6.92 -4.06
CA ASN A 38 12.41 -7.88 -4.54
C ASN A 38 13.64 -7.21 -5.14
N VAL A 39 14.82 -7.72 -4.78
CA VAL A 39 16.12 -7.32 -5.32
C VAL A 39 17.00 -8.55 -5.52
N THR A 40 17.84 -8.56 -6.54
CA THR A 40 18.84 -9.61 -6.79
C THR A 40 20.22 -8.96 -6.80
N PHE A 41 21.19 -9.55 -6.11
CA PHE A 41 22.56 -9.02 -6.12
C PHE A 41 23.48 -9.88 -6.96
N ASN A 42 24.35 -9.25 -7.75
CA ASN A 42 25.59 -9.83 -8.23
C ASN A 42 26.76 -9.26 -7.42
N THR A 43 27.67 -10.12 -6.96
CA THR A 43 28.86 -9.73 -6.17
C THR A 43 30.17 -9.98 -6.92
N GLU A 44 30.10 -10.50 -8.16
CA GLU A 44 31.27 -10.75 -9.00
C GLU A 44 31.66 -9.46 -9.76
N TRP A 45 32.92 -9.02 -9.62
CA TRP A 45 33.50 -7.84 -10.26
C TRP A 45 33.91 -8.10 -11.73
N PRO A 46 33.95 -7.05 -12.58
CA PRO A 46 35.19 -6.27 -12.76
C PRO A 46 35.00 -4.79 -12.43
N ILE A 47 36.09 -4.11 -12.02
CA ILE A 47 36.10 -2.69 -11.63
C ILE A 47 35.90 -1.83 -12.88
N GLU A 48 34.66 -1.42 -13.14
CA GLU A 48 34.36 -0.20 -13.88
C GLU A 48 33.99 0.91 -12.87
N PRO A 49 34.37 2.18 -13.13
CA PRO A 49 33.92 3.32 -12.32
C PRO A 49 32.38 3.34 -12.27
N PRO A 50 31.72 3.99 -11.28
CA PRO A 50 30.26 3.97 -11.15
C PRO A 50 29.61 4.58 -12.40
N GLY A 51 29.37 3.72 -13.38
CA GLY A 51 28.71 3.98 -14.64
C GLY A 51 27.21 3.79 -14.45
N GLU A 52 26.47 4.56 -15.22
CA GLU A 52 25.02 4.68 -15.18
C GLU A 52 24.31 3.33 -14.97
N THR A 53 23.38 3.31 -14.02
CA THR A 53 22.52 2.16 -13.72
C THR A 53 21.77 1.74 -14.99
N VAL A 54 22.16 0.61 -15.58
CA VAL A 54 21.42 0.01 -16.70
C VAL A 54 20.05 -0.44 -16.17
N PRO A 55 18.93 0.03 -16.73
CA PRO A 55 17.61 -0.44 -16.31
C PRO A 55 17.44 -1.92 -16.65
N PRO A 56 16.94 -2.76 -15.73
CA PRO A 56 16.76 -4.18 -16.00
C PRO A 56 15.70 -4.40 -17.08
N THR A 57 16.10 -5.07 -18.17
CA THR A 57 15.21 -5.55 -19.24
C THR A 57 14.54 -6.86 -18.83
N THR A 58 13.43 -6.79 -18.11
CA THR A 58 12.56 -7.98 -17.95
C THR A 58 11.08 -7.63 -18.04
N VAL A 59 10.39 -8.34 -18.93
CA VAL A 59 8.92 -8.35 -19.06
C VAL A 59 8.30 -8.78 -17.73
N VAL A 60 7.35 -8.00 -17.23
CA VAL A 60 6.76 -8.12 -15.88
C VAL A 60 5.47 -8.95 -15.94
N PRO A 61 5.33 -10.04 -15.16
CA PRO A 61 4.06 -10.75 -15.00
C PRO A 61 2.97 -9.83 -14.41
N PRO A 62 1.68 -10.03 -14.74
CA PRO A 62 0.60 -9.24 -14.17
C PRO A 62 0.50 -9.49 -12.66
N GLU A 63 0.43 -8.42 -11.87
CA GLU A 63 0.09 -8.50 -10.46
C GLU A 63 -1.39 -8.84 -10.29
N GLU A 64 -1.73 -9.53 -9.20
CA GLU A 64 -3.12 -9.85 -8.88
C GLU A 64 -3.95 -8.56 -8.72
N PRO A 65 -5.24 -8.56 -9.08
CA PRO A 65 -6.14 -7.45 -8.78
C PRO A 65 -6.11 -7.13 -7.28
N GLY A 66 -6.40 -5.87 -6.93
CA GLY A 66 -6.35 -5.46 -5.53
C GLY A 66 -7.42 -6.15 -4.67
N ALA A 67 -7.32 -5.95 -3.35
CA ALA A 67 -8.22 -6.55 -2.38
C ALA A 67 -9.33 -5.55 -2.01
N GLY A 68 -10.59 -5.99 -1.94
CA GLY A 68 -11.70 -5.16 -1.45
C GLY A 68 -12.94 -5.96 -1.09
N ASP A 69 -13.90 -5.30 -0.45
CA ASP A 69 -15.31 -5.61 -0.69
C ASP A 69 -15.90 -4.61 -1.70
N SER A 70 -17.23 -4.59 -1.86
CA SER A 70 -17.90 -3.68 -2.80
C SER A 70 -17.90 -2.22 -2.37
N ASP A 71 -17.69 -1.95 -1.08
CA ASP A 71 -17.84 -0.63 -0.45
C ASP A 71 -16.49 0.02 -0.16
N LEU A 72 -15.46 -0.74 0.21
CA LEU A 72 -14.09 -0.25 0.36
C LEU A 72 -13.10 -1.25 -0.24
N SER A 73 -12.31 -0.76 -1.19
CA SER A 73 -11.38 -1.61 -1.92
C SER A 73 -10.07 -0.91 -2.23
N LEU A 74 -8.98 -1.66 -2.14
CA LEU A 74 -7.73 -1.38 -2.81
C LEU A 74 -7.92 -1.89 -4.24
N ILE A 75 -8.09 -0.98 -5.21
CA ILE A 75 -8.30 -1.33 -6.62
C ILE A 75 -7.03 -1.96 -7.19
N TYR A 76 -5.88 -1.37 -6.87
CA TYR A 76 -4.56 -1.94 -7.12
C TYR A 76 -3.57 -1.44 -6.09
N ALA A 77 -2.51 -2.22 -5.87
CA ALA A 77 -1.30 -1.79 -5.18
C ALA A 77 -0.12 -2.56 -5.74
N LEU A 78 0.95 -1.81 -6.04
CA LEU A 78 2.10 -2.33 -6.78
C LEU A 78 3.13 -3.00 -5.87
N ASN A 79 3.82 -4.01 -6.39
CA ASN A 79 5.06 -4.54 -5.83
C ASN A 79 6.20 -3.55 -6.06
N PHE A 80 7.24 -3.63 -5.23
CA PHE A 80 8.46 -2.85 -5.40
C PHE A 80 9.58 -3.75 -5.92
N ARG A 81 10.05 -3.49 -7.14
CA ARG A 81 11.07 -4.32 -7.78
C ARG A 81 12.30 -3.48 -8.02
N PHE A 82 13.44 -3.87 -7.46
CA PHE A 82 14.71 -3.17 -7.62
C PHE A 82 15.60 -3.80 -8.70
N GLY A 83 15.21 -4.97 -9.22
CA GLY A 83 15.96 -5.65 -10.28
C GLY A 83 17.27 -6.28 -9.79
N THR A 84 18.19 -6.49 -10.75
CA THR A 84 19.54 -6.98 -10.47
C THR A 84 20.48 -5.81 -10.23
N GLN A 85 21.20 -5.85 -9.11
CA GLN A 85 22.08 -4.78 -8.65
C GLN A 85 23.45 -5.32 -8.27
N THR A 86 24.49 -4.49 -8.41
CA THR A 86 25.84 -4.83 -7.96
C THR A 86 26.10 -4.21 -6.60
N TYR A 87 26.43 -5.02 -5.59
CA TYR A 87 26.79 -4.56 -4.26
C TYR A 87 28.27 -4.80 -3.97
N THR A 88 28.98 -3.75 -3.58
CA THR A 88 30.44 -3.75 -3.41
C THR A 88 30.89 -3.76 -1.95
N GLY A 89 29.95 -3.87 -0.99
CA GLY A 89 30.25 -3.76 0.43
C GLY A 89 30.21 -2.33 0.98
N LEU A 90 29.96 -1.33 0.14
CA LEU A 90 29.79 0.08 0.51
C LEU A 90 28.30 0.47 0.58
N ASP A 91 28.00 1.63 1.15
CA ASP A 91 26.65 2.19 1.12
C ASP A 91 26.16 2.32 -0.32
N ALA A 92 24.94 1.86 -0.57
CA ALA A 92 24.33 1.87 -1.89
C ALA A 92 22.85 2.24 -1.81
N LYS A 93 22.35 2.84 -2.89
CA LYS A 93 20.93 3.18 -3.07
C LYS A 93 20.47 2.64 -4.41
N TYR A 94 19.35 1.92 -4.42
CA TYR A 94 18.77 1.39 -5.65
C TYR A 94 17.33 1.84 -5.79
N ASN A 95 16.94 2.30 -6.97
CA ASN A 95 15.58 2.75 -7.23
C ASN A 95 14.71 1.58 -7.65
N ALA A 96 13.47 1.54 -7.15
CA ALA A 96 12.49 0.60 -7.65
C ALA A 96 12.07 0.99 -9.08
N VAL A 97 11.82 -0.01 -9.91
CA VAL A 97 11.48 0.15 -11.32
C VAL A 97 9.99 0.47 -11.46
N PRO A 98 9.61 1.60 -12.08
CA PRO A 98 8.23 1.92 -12.43
C PRO A 98 7.58 0.85 -13.30
N ARG A 99 6.25 0.77 -13.28
CA ARG A 99 5.52 -0.20 -14.09
C ARG A 99 5.21 0.37 -15.47
N SER A 100 5.58 -0.37 -16.50
CA SER A 100 5.24 -0.07 -17.90
C SER A 100 4.21 -1.04 -18.45
N TRP A 101 3.36 -0.58 -19.36
CA TRP A 101 2.48 -1.42 -20.17
C TRP A 101 2.38 -0.90 -21.59
N ASP A 102 2.31 -1.86 -22.52
CA ASP A 102 2.10 -1.54 -23.92
C ASP A 102 0.64 -1.16 -24.15
N LEU A 103 0.45 -0.03 -24.82
CA LEU A 103 -0.83 0.46 -25.24
C LEU A 103 -1.20 -0.18 -26.57
N ASN A 104 -2.46 -0.63 -26.69
CA ASN A 104 -3.01 -1.07 -27.96
C ASN A 104 -2.95 0.11 -28.97
N GLY A 105 -2.08 -0.01 -29.97
CA GLY A 105 -1.82 1.06 -30.95
C GLY A 105 -0.35 1.46 -31.12
N GLY A 106 0.57 0.85 -30.37
CA GLY A 106 2.00 1.09 -30.51
C GLY A 106 2.46 2.26 -29.64
N GLY A 107 2.74 1.95 -28.38
CA GLY A 107 3.29 2.88 -27.40
C GLY A 107 3.40 2.19 -26.05
N THR A 108 4.23 2.73 -25.17
CA THR A 108 4.37 2.22 -23.81
C THR A 108 4.00 3.33 -22.84
N PHE A 109 3.13 3.05 -21.89
CA PHE A 109 2.84 3.95 -20.78
C PHE A 109 3.54 3.45 -19.54
N THR A 110 4.24 4.34 -18.85
CA THR A 110 4.91 4.02 -17.58
C THR A 110 4.30 4.85 -16.46
N SER A 111 3.81 4.19 -15.42
CA SER A 111 3.22 4.83 -14.24
C SER A 111 4.22 4.89 -13.09
N PRO A 112 4.19 5.96 -12.28
CA PRO A 112 4.75 5.93 -10.93
C PRO A 112 4.23 4.72 -10.13
N LEU A 113 5.04 4.23 -9.18
CA LEU A 113 4.63 3.22 -8.22
C LEU A 113 3.59 3.78 -7.26
N GLY A 114 2.75 2.92 -6.70
CA GLY A 114 1.66 3.38 -5.84
C GLY A 114 0.51 2.38 -5.68
N ALA A 115 -0.62 2.92 -5.25
CA ALA A 115 -1.87 2.20 -5.06
C ALA A 115 -3.08 3.08 -5.40
N SER A 116 -4.24 2.47 -5.65
CA SER A 116 -5.52 3.18 -5.70
C SER A 116 -6.54 2.55 -4.78
N VAL A 117 -7.33 3.41 -4.17
CA VAL A 117 -8.42 3.08 -3.26
C VAL A 117 -9.72 3.53 -3.91
N GLY A 118 -10.72 2.65 -3.88
CA GLY A 118 -12.10 2.96 -4.25
C GLY A 118 -13.01 2.81 -3.06
N ASN A 119 -13.91 3.77 -2.85
CA ASN A 119 -14.98 3.67 -1.86
C ASN A 119 -16.35 3.91 -2.50
N SER A 120 -17.40 3.33 -1.92
CA SER A 120 -18.80 3.61 -2.24
C SER A 120 -19.37 4.73 -1.37
N ASP A 121 -20.65 5.05 -1.57
CA ASP A 121 -21.39 6.04 -0.77
C ASP A 121 -21.61 5.60 0.69
N ASN A 122 -21.37 4.32 1.01
CA ASN A 122 -21.54 3.78 2.36
C ASN A 122 -20.32 3.99 3.26
N VAL A 123 -19.17 4.39 2.68
CA VAL A 123 -17.91 4.53 3.41
C VAL A 123 -17.53 6.01 3.44
N ALA A 124 -17.74 6.62 4.60
CA ALA A 124 -17.51 8.04 4.80
C ALA A 124 -16.05 8.37 5.14
N GLN A 125 -15.30 7.42 5.72
CA GLN A 125 -13.92 7.64 6.14
C GLN A 125 -13.07 6.38 5.96
N TRP A 126 -11.82 6.54 5.51
CA TRP A 126 -10.87 5.43 5.45
C TRP A 126 -9.43 5.92 5.54
N SER A 127 -8.53 5.00 5.91
CA SER A 127 -7.08 5.23 5.95
C SER A 127 -6.32 4.12 5.20
N LEU A 128 -5.25 4.51 4.51
CA LEU A 128 -4.33 3.62 3.83
C LEU A 128 -2.97 3.68 4.52
N SER A 129 -2.43 2.52 4.89
CA SER A 129 -1.11 2.36 5.46
C SER A 129 -0.28 1.33 4.70
N LEU A 130 1.03 1.45 4.82
CA LEU A 130 2.00 0.57 4.18
C LEU A 130 3.06 0.17 5.19
N GLU A 131 3.37 -1.11 5.23
CA GLU A 131 4.42 -1.70 6.05
C GLU A 131 5.35 -2.53 5.16
N ALA A 132 6.63 -2.56 5.50
CA ALA A 132 7.57 -3.51 4.93
C ALA A 132 8.13 -4.40 6.03
N GLN A 133 8.41 -5.65 5.70
CA GLN A 133 9.12 -6.59 6.56
C GLN A 133 10.60 -6.64 6.17
N ASN A 134 11.42 -7.33 6.98
CA ASN A 134 12.83 -7.53 6.65
C ASN A 134 12.97 -8.25 5.29
N PHE A 135 14.04 -7.94 4.57
CA PHE A 135 14.45 -8.70 3.40
C PHE A 135 15.03 -10.05 3.82
N ILE A 136 14.65 -11.11 3.12
CA ILE A 136 15.06 -12.49 3.40
C ILE A 136 15.69 -13.08 2.14
N SER A 137 16.88 -13.69 2.29
CA SER A 137 17.56 -14.36 1.17
C SER A 137 16.73 -15.51 0.62
N GLN A 138 16.81 -15.71 -0.69
CA GLN A 138 16.11 -16.77 -1.42
C GLN A 138 17.09 -17.88 -1.84
N ASP A 139 18.11 -18.15 -1.02
CA ASP A 139 19.14 -19.18 -1.20
C ASP A 139 18.81 -20.49 -0.45
N GLY A 140 17.58 -20.63 0.03
CA GLY A 140 17.12 -21.76 0.86
C GLY A 140 17.55 -21.69 2.33
N GLN A 141 18.47 -20.79 2.69
CA GLN A 141 18.85 -20.55 4.08
C GLN A 141 17.98 -19.51 4.77
N ASN A 142 17.22 -18.71 3.99
CA ASN A 142 16.30 -17.69 4.48
C ASN A 142 16.96 -16.74 5.49
N THR A 143 18.18 -16.29 5.19
CA THR A 143 18.92 -15.32 6.02
C THR A 143 18.16 -14.01 6.03
N VAL A 144 17.76 -13.55 7.22
CA VAL A 144 17.07 -12.29 7.43
C VAL A 144 18.09 -11.15 7.49
N MET A 145 17.87 -10.11 6.70
CA MET A 145 18.67 -8.88 6.71
C MET A 145 18.14 -7.92 7.78
N ASP A 146 18.28 -8.30 9.05
CA ASP A 146 17.79 -7.53 10.19
C ASP A 146 18.39 -6.12 10.20
N SER A 147 17.53 -5.11 10.04
CA SER A 147 17.84 -3.67 10.04
C SER A 147 18.80 -3.15 8.96
N GLY A 148 19.33 -4.01 8.10
CA GLY A 148 20.30 -3.64 7.06
C GLY A 148 19.63 -2.97 5.87
N MET A 149 18.72 -3.66 5.18
CA MET A 149 18.10 -3.14 3.96
C MET A 149 16.79 -2.43 4.27
N GLN A 150 16.66 -1.16 3.89
CA GLN A 150 15.49 -0.34 4.22
C GLN A 150 14.91 0.33 2.98
N MET A 151 13.59 0.29 2.84
CA MET A 151 12.91 1.00 1.76
C MET A 151 12.58 2.43 2.20
N GLN A 152 12.71 3.37 1.27
CA GLN A 152 12.34 4.76 1.44
C GLN A 152 11.28 5.12 0.40
N LEU A 153 10.18 5.72 0.86
CA LEU A 153 9.17 6.35 0.02
C LEU A 153 9.52 7.82 -0.16
N ASN A 154 9.42 8.31 -1.40
CA ASN A 154 9.65 9.70 -1.74
C ASN A 154 8.50 10.26 -2.57
N ASP A 155 8.25 11.56 -2.40
CA ASP A 155 7.23 12.32 -3.12
C ASP A 155 5.87 11.60 -3.14
N VAL A 156 5.40 11.21 -1.96
CA VAL A 156 4.09 10.60 -1.78
C VAL A 156 3.02 11.66 -2.06
N VAL A 157 2.17 11.40 -3.05
CA VAL A 157 1.10 12.30 -3.49
C VAL A 157 -0.22 11.55 -3.53
N ALA A 158 -1.28 12.18 -3.01
CA ALA A 158 -2.66 11.75 -3.20
C ALA A 158 -3.27 12.51 -4.39
N GLU A 159 -3.77 11.77 -5.37
CA GLU A 159 -4.44 12.27 -6.57
C GLU A 159 -5.91 11.83 -6.54
N ASN A 160 -6.81 12.78 -6.70
CA ASN A 160 -8.22 12.46 -6.90
C ASN A 160 -8.44 12.01 -8.36
N VAL A 161 -9.02 10.83 -8.53
CA VAL A 161 -9.42 10.32 -9.85
C VAL A 161 -10.91 10.64 -10.09
N SER A 162 -11.74 10.50 -9.06
CA SER A 162 -13.16 10.89 -9.09
C SER A 162 -13.72 11.04 -7.68
N GLY A 163 -14.77 11.85 -7.53
CA GLY A 163 -15.49 12.03 -6.25
C GLY A 163 -14.70 12.87 -5.25
N ASP A 164 -14.84 12.55 -3.96
CA ASP A 164 -14.16 13.24 -2.86
C ASP A 164 -12.66 12.91 -2.81
N SER A 165 -11.87 13.92 -2.43
CA SER A 165 -10.40 13.87 -2.48
C SER A 165 -9.79 13.40 -1.16
N ALA A 166 -8.99 12.35 -1.22
CA ALA A 166 -8.13 11.94 -0.11
C ALA A 166 -6.93 12.88 0.04
N THR A 167 -6.30 12.85 1.21
CA THR A 167 -5.09 13.60 1.52
C THR A 167 -3.93 12.66 1.81
N ALA A 168 -2.72 13.03 1.37
CA ALA A 168 -1.50 12.35 1.77
C ALA A 168 -1.12 12.80 3.20
N ALA A 169 -0.78 11.84 4.06
CA ALA A 169 -0.35 12.10 5.43
C ALA A 169 1.16 12.35 5.54
N ILE A 170 1.92 11.93 4.53
CA ILE A 170 3.38 12.05 4.46
C ILE A 170 3.78 12.50 3.05
N THR A 171 4.99 13.05 2.93
CA THR A 171 5.66 13.27 1.64
C THR A 171 6.83 12.31 1.45
N THR A 172 7.53 11.96 2.53
CA THR A 172 8.61 10.98 2.54
C THR A 172 8.50 10.11 3.80
N ALA A 173 8.91 8.84 3.71
CA ALA A 173 8.98 7.97 4.87
C ALA A 173 9.94 6.80 4.64
N GLN A 174 10.73 6.50 5.67
CA GLN A 174 11.48 5.26 5.72
C GLN A 174 10.57 4.14 6.24
N LEU A 175 10.53 3.02 5.53
CA LEU A 175 9.80 1.82 5.93
C LEU A 175 10.69 0.99 6.85
N ILE A 176 10.62 1.27 8.15
CA ILE A 176 11.28 0.47 9.19
C ILE A 176 10.59 -0.90 9.24
N PRO A 177 11.34 -2.02 9.15
CA PRO A 177 10.76 -3.36 9.17
C PRO A 177 9.76 -3.60 10.30
N GLY A 178 8.54 -4.02 9.96
CA GLY A 178 7.45 -4.30 10.89
C GLY A 178 6.69 -3.09 11.41
N ASN A 179 7.05 -1.87 10.99
CA ASN A 179 6.34 -0.64 11.36
C ASN A 179 5.54 -0.09 10.17
N ALA A 180 4.23 -0.06 10.32
CA ALA A 180 3.35 0.55 9.33
C ALA A 180 3.47 2.08 9.35
N VAL A 181 3.43 2.67 8.15
CA VAL A 181 3.36 4.11 7.92
C VAL A 181 2.03 4.43 7.25
N THR A 182 1.30 5.41 7.78
CA THR A 182 0.08 5.90 7.14
C THR A 182 0.43 6.77 5.93
N LEU A 183 -0.04 6.36 4.75
CA LEU A 183 0.17 7.09 3.50
C LEU A 183 -0.81 8.25 3.36
N GLY A 184 -2.05 8.06 3.81
CA GLY A 184 -3.10 9.05 3.70
C GLY A 184 -4.47 8.53 4.03
N SER A 185 -5.47 9.40 3.92
CA SER A 185 -6.84 9.11 4.30
C SER A 185 -7.85 9.99 3.58
N LEU A 186 -9.10 9.51 3.56
CA LEU A 186 -10.28 10.32 3.28
C LEU A 186 -11.03 10.46 4.61
N THR A 187 -11.17 11.68 5.11
CA THR A 187 -11.75 11.96 6.44
C THR A 187 -13.23 12.36 6.38
N SER A 188 -13.75 12.56 5.18
CA SER A 188 -15.17 12.79 4.93
C SER A 188 -15.46 12.48 3.47
N SER A 189 -16.47 11.66 3.23
CA SER A 189 -16.98 11.38 1.90
C SER A 189 -18.49 11.28 1.95
N THR A 190 -19.12 11.75 0.89
CA THR A 190 -20.56 11.61 0.65
C THR A 190 -20.84 10.97 -0.70
N THR A 191 -19.78 10.57 -1.41
CA THR A 191 -19.84 10.09 -2.79
C THR A 191 -18.88 8.94 -3.01
N ARG A 192 -19.24 8.05 -3.93
CA ARG A 192 -18.34 7.07 -4.50
C ARG A 192 -17.13 7.78 -5.08
N SER A 193 -15.95 7.38 -4.60
CA SER A 193 -14.71 8.08 -4.92
C SER A 193 -13.61 7.09 -5.28
N ILE A 194 -12.68 7.54 -6.12
CA ILE A 194 -11.45 6.82 -6.45
C ILE A 194 -10.30 7.78 -6.21
N ASN A 195 -9.38 7.34 -5.36
CA ASN A 195 -8.19 8.09 -4.99
C ASN A 195 -6.95 7.26 -5.29
N LYS A 196 -5.89 7.90 -5.78
CA LYS A 196 -4.63 7.28 -6.14
C LYS A 196 -3.52 7.85 -5.25
N PHE A 197 -2.68 6.97 -4.71
CA PHE A 197 -1.45 7.33 -4.03
C PHE A 197 -0.28 6.97 -4.93
N SER A 198 0.47 7.96 -5.37
CA SER A 198 1.66 7.80 -6.21
C SER A 198 2.91 8.11 -5.39
N PHE A 199 4.01 7.44 -5.70
CA PHE A 199 5.34 7.73 -5.16
C PHE A 199 6.22 8.22 -6.30
N GLY A 200 6.89 9.37 -6.13
CA GLY A 200 7.60 10.03 -7.22
C GLY A 200 6.67 10.69 -8.25
N SER A 201 7.24 11.57 -9.08
CA SER A 201 6.48 12.26 -10.14
C SER A 201 6.46 11.46 -11.45
N ALA A 202 5.37 11.61 -12.22
CA ALA A 202 5.30 11.08 -13.58
C ALA A 202 6.39 11.65 -14.51
N ALA A 203 6.84 12.89 -14.27
CA ALA A 203 7.95 13.50 -15.02
C ALA A 203 9.28 12.77 -14.78
N SER A 204 9.54 12.35 -13.53
CA SER A 204 10.75 11.58 -13.18
C SER A 204 10.76 10.22 -13.87
N VAL A 205 9.59 9.59 -14.00
CA VAL A 205 9.42 8.33 -14.74
C VAL A 205 9.78 8.50 -16.21
N ALA A 206 9.25 9.53 -16.87
CA ALA A 206 9.50 9.79 -18.29
C ALA A 206 10.98 10.06 -18.61
N ASN A 207 11.72 10.61 -17.64
CA ASN A 207 13.13 10.96 -17.79
C ASN A 207 14.10 9.90 -17.23
N ASN A 208 13.62 8.70 -16.87
CA ASN A 208 14.43 7.64 -16.23
C ASN A 208 15.19 8.08 -14.97
N THR A 209 14.69 9.11 -14.27
CA THR A 209 15.27 9.66 -13.02
C THR A 209 14.37 9.36 -11.82
N TYR A 210 13.62 8.26 -11.89
CA TYR A 210 12.62 7.91 -10.91
C TYR A 210 13.24 7.48 -9.58
N THR A 211 12.83 8.14 -8.49
CA THR A 211 13.29 7.89 -7.12
C THR A 211 12.14 7.69 -6.13
N GLY A 212 10.91 7.42 -6.62
CA GLY A 212 9.71 7.36 -5.78
C GLY A 212 9.75 6.28 -4.70
N VAL A 213 10.42 5.16 -4.98
CA VAL A 213 10.77 4.15 -3.96
C VAL A 213 12.24 3.79 -4.11
N GLN A 214 13.01 3.88 -3.04
CA GLN A 214 14.43 3.55 -3.01
C GLN A 214 14.70 2.45 -1.98
N LEU A 215 15.71 1.64 -2.23
CA LEU A 215 16.27 0.67 -1.31
C LEU A 215 17.64 1.18 -0.86
N ASP A 216 17.74 1.53 0.41
CA ASP A 216 18.99 1.88 1.06
C ASP A 216 19.66 0.63 1.60
N ILE A 217 20.94 0.46 1.27
CA ILE A 217 21.77 -0.66 1.70
C ILE A 217 23.04 -0.10 2.35
N PRO A 218 23.24 -0.30 3.66
CA PRO A 218 24.41 0.17 4.37
C PRO A 218 25.65 -0.64 3.98
N ALA A 219 26.81 -0.03 4.19
CA ALA A 219 28.11 -0.69 4.07
C ALA A 219 28.26 -1.88 5.03
N GLY A 220 29.09 -2.84 4.65
CA GLY A 220 29.48 -3.97 5.51
C GLY A 220 28.45 -5.08 5.67
N LEU A 221 27.33 -5.06 4.93
CA LEU A 221 26.40 -6.18 4.92
C LEU A 221 26.99 -7.40 4.20
N ASN A 222 26.77 -8.58 4.76
CA ASN A 222 27.18 -9.84 4.14
C ASN A 222 26.13 -10.31 3.11
N ILE A 223 26.06 -9.61 1.99
CA ILE A 223 25.15 -9.91 0.89
C ILE A 223 25.76 -11.01 0.00
N LYS A 224 24.96 -12.04 -0.30
CA LYS A 224 25.33 -13.13 -1.21
C LYS A 224 24.83 -12.85 -2.62
N ASN A 225 25.41 -13.54 -3.61
CA ASN A 225 24.93 -13.55 -5.00
C ASN A 225 23.59 -14.30 -5.12
N THR A 226 22.51 -13.70 -4.62
CA THR A 226 21.16 -14.29 -4.57
C THR A 226 20.09 -13.20 -4.57
N SER A 227 18.84 -13.63 -4.65
CA SER A 227 17.66 -12.76 -4.51
C SER A 227 17.30 -12.58 -3.04
N TYR A 228 16.80 -11.40 -2.72
CA TYR A 228 16.25 -11.04 -1.42
C TYR A 228 14.83 -10.52 -1.60
N GLN A 229 13.93 -10.96 -0.72
CA GLN A 229 12.52 -10.55 -0.75
C GLN A 229 12.07 -10.05 0.61
N ALA A 230 11.38 -8.91 0.62
CA ALA A 230 10.62 -8.40 1.74
C ALA A 230 9.13 -8.56 1.46
N ARG A 231 8.34 -8.88 2.49
CA ARG A 231 6.88 -8.75 2.42
C ARG A 231 6.52 -7.27 2.57
N VAL A 232 5.69 -6.76 1.69
CA VAL A 232 5.11 -5.43 1.74
C VAL A 232 3.62 -5.57 2.02
N VAL A 233 3.13 -4.94 3.07
CA VAL A 233 1.77 -5.11 3.55
C VAL A 233 1.04 -3.79 3.39
N TRP A 234 0.03 -3.80 2.51
CA TRP A 234 -0.89 -2.68 2.34
C TRP A 234 -2.10 -2.90 3.23
N THR A 235 -2.44 -1.93 4.06
CA THR A 235 -3.60 -2.00 4.95
C THR A 235 -4.56 -0.87 4.64
N LEU A 236 -5.78 -1.23 4.25
CA LEU A 236 -6.89 -0.31 4.04
C LEU A 236 -7.94 -0.55 5.12
N LYS A 237 -8.37 0.51 5.79
CA LYS A 237 -9.30 0.42 6.91
C LYS A 237 -10.37 1.50 6.82
N ASP A 238 -11.63 1.11 7.03
CA ASP A 238 -12.71 2.04 7.37
C ASP A 238 -12.46 2.60 8.78
N THR A 239 -12.47 3.92 8.90
CA THR A 239 -12.09 4.63 10.13
C THR A 239 -13.24 5.32 10.83
N LEU A 240 -14.48 5.09 10.38
CA LEU A 240 -15.67 5.56 11.07
C LEU A 240 -15.99 4.71 12.32
#